data_AF-J9E5U3-F1
#
_entry.id   AF-J9E5U3-F1
#
_cell.length_a   1.000
_cell.length_b   1.000
_cell.length_c   1.000
_cell.angle_alpha   90.00
_cell.angle_beta   90.00
_cell.angle_gamma   90.00
#
_symmetry.space_group_name_H-M   'P 1'
#
loop_
_entity.id
_entity.type
_entity.pdbx_description
1 polymer ?
#
loop_
_entity_poly.entity_id
_entity_poly.type
_entity_poly.pdbx_seq_one_letter_code
_entity_poly.pdbx_strand_id
1 'polypeptide(L)' 'GVTFATAAEKEIIDAVFQNRGLTKVSINLRLPEGRHKIENALIRNQEISNLF' A
#
# COMPACT_ATOMS: atom_id res chain seq x y z
N GLY A 1 6.02 18.19 -4.38
CA GLY A 1 6.93 17.26 -3.68
C GLY A 1 6.24 16.84 -2.42
N VAL A 2 5.88 15.57 -2.31
CA VAL A 2 5.07 15.09 -1.20
C VAL A 2 6.03 14.56 -0.15
N THR A 3 6.14 15.30 0.94
CA THR A 3 6.96 14.96 2.09
C THR A 3 6.25 13.88 2.88
N PHE A 4 6.67 12.62 2.67
CA PHE A 4 6.36 11.49 3.56
C PHE A 4 6.70 11.87 5.01
N ALA A 5 5.84 11.57 5.98
CA ALA A 5 6.03 12.07 7.34
C ALA A 5 7.28 11.48 8.02
N THR A 6 7.75 10.31 7.57
CA THR A 6 9.05 9.70 7.92
C THR A 6 9.54 8.77 6.80
N ALA A 7 10.86 8.51 6.73
CA ALA A 7 11.44 7.52 5.81
C ALA A 7 10.82 6.12 6.01
N ALA A 8 10.50 5.76 7.26
CA ALA A 8 9.85 4.51 7.61
C ALA A 8 8.47 4.35 6.97
N GLU A 9 7.63 5.40 6.95
CA GLU A 9 6.32 5.32 6.28
C GLU A 9 6.48 5.07 4.77
N LYS A 10 7.47 5.70 4.13
CA LYS A 10 7.75 5.47 2.71
C LYS A 10 8.17 4.02 2.45
N GLU A 11 9.07 3.48 3.27
CA GLU A 11 9.52 2.09 3.14
C GLU A 11 8.38 1.09 3.33
N ILE A 12 7.50 1.33 4.32
CA ILE A 12 6.30 0.49 4.53
C ILE A 12 5.39 0.52 3.29
N ILE A 13 5.12 1.72 2.76
CA ILE A 13 4.27 1.88 1.57
C ILE A 13 4.89 1.16 0.37
N ASP A 14 6.19 1.35 0.12
CA ASP A 14 6.86 0.71 -1.02
C ASP A 14 6.93 -0.82 -0.85
N ALA A 15 7.14 -1.33 0.37
CA ALA A 15 7.11 -2.76 0.66
C ALA A 15 5.72 -3.37 0.43
N VAL A 16 4.65 -2.71 0.91
CA VAL A 16 3.26 -3.15 0.70
C VAL A 16 2.89 -3.08 -0.78
N PHE A 17 3.32 -2.03 -1.48
CA PHE A 17 3.07 -1.86 -2.91
C PHE A 17 3.79 -2.90 -3.78
N GLN A 18 5.01 -3.29 -3.41
CA GLN A 18 5.75 -4.36 -4.11
C GLN A 18 5.22 -5.76 -3.78
N ASN A 19 4.56 -5.92 -2.63
CA ASN A 19 3.96 -7.18 -2.23
C ASN A 19 2.70 -7.48 -3.07
N ARG A 20 2.63 -8.68 -3.66
CA ARG A 20 1.50 -9.14 -4.48
C ARG A 20 0.56 -10.14 -3.81
N GLY A 21 0.87 -10.57 -2.59
CA GLY A 21 0.08 -11.54 -1.84
C GLY A 21 -0.81 -10.90 -0.77
N LEU A 22 -0.52 -9.65 -0.38
CA LEU A 22 -1.36 -8.93 0.58
C LEU A 22 -2.66 -8.49 -0.09
N THR A 23 -3.78 -9.06 0.37
CA THR A 23 -5.14 -8.69 -0.05
C THR A 23 -5.82 -7.75 0.94
N LYS A 24 -5.30 -7.67 2.17
CA LYS A 24 -5.80 -6.76 3.21
C LYS A 24 -4.66 -6.32 4.12
N VAL A 25 -4.59 -5.02 4.41
CA VAL A 25 -3.64 -4.46 5.36
C VAL A 25 -4.31 -3.32 6.13
N SER A 26 -3.98 -3.14 7.41
CA SER A 26 -4.54 -2.06 8.24
C SER A 26 -3.40 -1.31 8.91
N ILE A 27 -2.99 -0.20 8.29
CA ILE A 27 -1.92 0.67 8.75
C ILE A 27 -2.44 2.09 8.79
N ASN A 28 -2.20 2.79 9.90
CA ASN A 28 -2.65 4.16 10.07
C ASN A 28 -1.57 5.12 9.54
N LEU A 29 -1.66 5.45 8.25
CA LEU A 29 -0.79 6.43 7.63
C LEU A 29 -1.30 7.85 7.90
N ARG A 30 -0.36 8.77 8.19
CA ARG A 30 -0.68 10.18 8.44
C ARG A 30 -1.07 10.91 7.15
N LEU A 31 -0.49 10.51 6.03
CA LEU A 31 -0.71 11.14 4.74
C LEU A 31 -1.75 10.38 3.91
N PRO A 32 -2.73 11.08 3.29
CA PRO A 32 -3.76 10.46 2.48
C PRO A 32 -3.20 9.80 1.21
N GLU A 33 -2.09 10.29 0.66
CA GLU A 33 -1.49 9.71 -0.55
C GLU A 33 -0.97 8.29 -0.36
N GLY A 34 -0.36 7.99 0.79
CA GLY A 34 0.11 6.64 1.09
C GLY A 34 -1.05 5.65 1.20
N ARG A 35 -2.22 6.11 1.70
CA ARG A 35 -3.44 5.30 1.76
C ARG A 35 -3.92 4.91 0.37
N HIS A 36 -4.04 5.88 -0.54
CA HIS A 36 -4.44 5.60 -1.93
C HIS A 36 -3.48 4.65 -2.65
N LYS A 37 -2.16 4.80 -2.42
CA LYS A 37 -1.15 3.92 -3.04
C LYS A 37 -1.27 2.48 -2.55
N ILE A 38 -1.52 2.28 -1.25
CA ILE A 38 -1.76 0.96 -0.66
C ILE A 38 -3.08 0.38 -1.15
N GLU A 39 -4.16 1.16 -1.17
CA GLU A 39 -5.48 0.70 -1.59
C GLU A 39 -5.47 0.19 -3.04
N ASN A 40 -4.82 0.91 -3.95
CA ASN A 40 -4.65 0.46 -5.33
C ASN A 40 -3.84 -0.86 -5.44
N ALA A 41 -2.80 -1.03 -4.61
CA ALA A 41 -2.03 -2.27 -4.58
C ALA A 41 -2.87 -3.45 -4.06
N LEU A 42 -3.69 -3.22 -3.02
CA LEU A 42 -4.58 -4.22 -2.45
C LEU A 42 -5.67 -4.64 -3.44
N ILE A 43 -6.31 -3.67 -4.13
CA ILE A 43 -7.32 -3.94 -5.17
C ILE A 43 -6.72 -4.85 -6.25
N ARG A 44 -5.56 -4.48 -6.78
CA ARG A 44 -4.84 -5.30 -7.78
C ARG A 44 -4.55 -6.72 -7.27
N ASN A 45 -4.06 -6.85 -6.05
CA ASN A 45 -3.74 -8.15 -5.47
C ASN A 45 -4.99 -9.01 -5.26
N GLN A 46 -6.10 -8.37 -4.90
CA GLN A 46 -7.38 -9.03 -4.75
C GLN A 46 -7.96 -9.48 -6.10
N GLU A 47 -7.81 -8.67 -7.16
CA GLU A 47 -8.15 -9.08 -8.53
C GLU A 47 -7.31 -10.29 -8.98
N ILE A 48 -6.00 -10.29 -8.71
CA ILE A 48 -5.12 -11.43 -8.99
C ILE A 48 -5.57 -12.66 -8.18
N SER A 49 -5.87 -12.50 -6.90
CA SER A 49 -6.31 -13.60 -6.03
C SER A 49 -7.68 -14.16 -6.41
N ASN A 50 -8.53 -13.39 -7.09
CA ASN A 50 -9.82 -13.87 -7.59
C ASN A 50 -9.70 -14.57 -8.96
N LEU A 51 -8.55 -14.42 -9.63
CA LEU A 51 -8.29 -15.01 -10.95
C LEU A 51 -7.72 -16.44 -10.84
N PHE A 52 -7.18 -16.81 -9.68
CA PHE A 52 -6.58 -18.11 -9.37
C PHE A 52 -7.37 -18.82 -8.27
#